data_AF-A0A0Q4EMY9-F1
#
_entry.id   AF-A0A0Q4EMY9-F1
#
_cell.length_a   1.000
_cell.length_b   1.000
_cell.length_c   1.000
_cell.angle_alpha   90.00
_cell.angle_beta   90.00
_cell.angle_gamma   90.00
#
_symmetry.space_group_name_H-M   'P 1'
#
loop_
_entity.id
_entity.type
_entity.pdbx_description
1 polymer ?
#
loop_
_entity_poly.entity_id
_entity_poly.type
_entity_poly.pdbx_seq_one_letter_code
_entity_poly.pdbx_strand_id
1 'polypeptide(L)'
;MPTTKAIKNCKIFSEKEAQEINTDEYSSLEIYSKDMVFDFTEVNGNLLLRGEGCCFPNLVKVKGNLSVDAPGCSLPVLKTVEGNFTLHCPAALDGLEKVKGNIKCIIDFSFPHLMTVGGSINLKNSAVYARGKKLKKGRIVIPVNHQYEIDILPEDGIFNIDIFGNDLVFPHREILGAVTIFGKHISFPNLEFIHGPLVMGNREKSVHEFTHHFPVLKKITGSLRFESTKASFPQLQETTGKIHFENGSYINFPALEKTGTIMINRNSAAAFPMLHEIHGNLQNHGSETCYLDMLEKVTGNFNTDQIIAKNLVEAGTLIMHKYCEFNHLKRINQRLVFNGTVHFRSLEYINYLTSDRQKGSEFPSLKEVNHYLYDENEDYEDLADKIYFKVRDRVYITKDECIISGSSLEYNVPGYCIHSLQKLVSVLKLRHSSFQHFVTREYEREWTNYSSSYFLNILNKIEKLWDKTEPIKPEAFFDSYDREFRLFCFSYVGVGTLMKKLGALKINEAQIPVNYFQYDRNGNESSVKKINHYEVYAVENSRLGLYSRGTDKHSYAVKCWCPSTGNEHWLWIEPQYKNNALTAVASTFRIHENIIPHIRCLKRQGDLLICELKKEVSPEGNIRPLTATEYFSLLEAET
;
A
#
# COMPACT_ATOMS: atom_id res chain seq x y z
N MET A 1 -1.15 41.42 -15.08
CA MET A 1 -2.54 40.93 -15.25
C MET A 1 -2.57 39.89 -16.37
N PRO A 2 -2.63 38.59 -16.09
CA PRO A 2 -2.88 37.59 -17.11
C PRO A 2 -4.38 37.41 -17.24
N THR A 3 -4.95 37.81 -18.37
CA THR A 3 -6.30 37.38 -18.75
C THR A 3 -6.25 35.89 -19.09
N THR A 4 -6.71 35.04 -18.17
CA THR A 4 -7.29 33.73 -18.46
C THR A 4 -8.54 33.94 -19.33
N LYS A 5 -8.38 34.29 -20.61
CA LYS A 5 -9.48 34.16 -21.56
C LYS A 5 -9.70 32.66 -21.77
N ALA A 6 -10.85 32.16 -21.33
CA ALA A 6 -11.29 30.80 -21.63
C ALA A 6 -11.25 30.60 -23.15
N ILE A 7 -10.70 29.47 -23.60
CA ILE A 7 -10.68 29.11 -25.02
C ILE A 7 -12.13 29.03 -25.50
N LYS A 8 -12.49 29.79 -26.53
CA LYS A 8 -13.81 29.76 -27.13
C LYS A 8 -13.96 28.45 -27.90
N ASN A 9 -14.95 27.63 -27.55
CA ASN A 9 -15.20 26.35 -28.24
C ASN A 9 -16.31 26.55 -29.27
N CYS A 10 -15.99 26.33 -30.55
CA CYS A 10 -16.94 26.44 -31.66
C CYS A 10 -17.19 25.06 -32.24
N LYS A 11 -18.45 24.60 -32.21
CA LYS A 11 -18.86 23.34 -32.86
C LYS A 11 -19.59 23.66 -34.15
N ILE A 12 -19.17 23.04 -35.24
CA ILE A 12 -19.64 23.38 -36.59
C ILE A 12 -20.29 22.16 -37.20
N PHE A 13 -21.60 22.21 -37.34
CA PHE A 13 -22.43 21.16 -37.94
C PHE A 13 -22.89 21.53 -39.35
N SER A 14 -22.87 22.82 -39.71
CA SER A 14 -23.40 23.34 -40.96
C SER A 14 -22.61 24.52 -41.53
N GLU A 15 -22.87 24.85 -42.79
CA GLU A 15 -22.22 25.96 -43.50
C GLU A 15 -22.50 27.33 -42.86
N LYS A 16 -23.70 27.51 -42.29
CA LYS A 16 -24.08 28.76 -41.61
C LYS A 16 -23.19 29.03 -40.40
N GLU A 17 -22.90 28.00 -39.60
CA GLU A 17 -22.03 28.12 -38.42
C GLU A 17 -20.56 28.32 -38.82
N ALA A 18 -20.16 27.86 -40.01
CA ALA A 18 -18.82 28.08 -40.54
C ALA A 18 -18.56 29.53 -40.93
N GLN A 19 -19.59 30.24 -41.41
CA GLN A 19 -19.51 31.66 -41.79
C GLN A 19 -19.34 32.60 -40.59
N GLU A 20 -19.66 32.13 -39.38
CA GLU A 20 -19.55 32.90 -38.13
C GLU A 20 -18.17 32.72 -37.44
N ILE A 21 -17.27 31.92 -38.02
CA ILE A 21 -15.94 31.65 -37.45
C ILE A 21 -15.00 32.83 -37.70
N ASN A 22 -14.47 33.40 -36.63
CA ASN A 22 -13.33 34.29 -36.68
C ASN A 22 -12.04 33.51 -36.39
N THR A 23 -11.20 33.30 -37.41
CA THR A 23 -9.93 32.54 -37.31
C THR A 23 -8.82 33.28 -36.58
N ASP A 24 -8.96 34.60 -36.34
CA ASP A 24 -7.98 35.41 -35.63
C ASP A 24 -8.16 35.33 -34.10
N GLU A 25 -9.33 34.90 -33.62
CA GLU A 25 -9.58 34.66 -32.18
C GLU A 25 -9.02 33.32 -31.72
N TYR A 26 -8.38 33.29 -30.55
CA TYR A 26 -7.87 32.04 -29.97
C TYR A 26 -9.00 31.06 -29.60
N SER A 27 -9.26 30.08 -30.46
CA SER A 27 -10.48 29.24 -30.42
C SER A 27 -10.20 27.75 -30.64
N SER A 28 -11.09 26.88 -30.14
CA SER A 28 -11.09 25.45 -30.42
C SER A 28 -12.23 25.13 -31.40
N LEU A 29 -11.87 24.81 -32.65
CA LEU A 29 -12.81 24.48 -33.71
C LEU A 29 -13.06 22.98 -33.75
N GLU A 30 -14.30 22.55 -33.53
CA GLU A 30 -14.73 21.15 -33.66
C GLU A 30 -15.67 21.01 -34.87
N ILE A 31 -15.17 20.37 -35.92
CA ILE A 31 -15.87 20.21 -37.19
C ILE A 31 -16.64 18.90 -37.21
N TYR A 32 -17.96 18.97 -37.28
CA TYR A 32 -18.88 17.82 -37.39
C TYR A 32 -19.58 17.75 -38.75
N SER A 33 -19.58 18.83 -39.53
CA SER A 33 -20.09 18.87 -40.91
C SER A 33 -19.41 17.84 -41.81
N LYS A 34 -20.14 17.27 -42.77
CA LYS A 34 -19.58 16.33 -43.76
C LYS A 34 -19.29 17.02 -45.09
N ASP A 35 -18.23 16.60 -45.77
CA ASP A 35 -17.86 16.98 -47.15
C ASP A 35 -17.76 18.50 -47.38
N MET A 36 -17.43 19.26 -46.33
CA MET A 36 -17.38 20.72 -46.38
C MET A 36 -15.98 21.23 -46.68
N VAL A 37 -15.90 22.33 -47.43
CA VAL A 37 -14.64 23.04 -47.73
C VAL A 37 -14.53 24.27 -46.83
N PHE A 38 -13.37 24.43 -46.18
CA PHE A 38 -13.05 25.56 -45.31
C PHE A 38 -11.84 26.32 -45.86
N ASP A 39 -12.03 27.60 -46.12
CA ASP A 39 -10.98 28.47 -46.68
C ASP A 39 -10.20 29.20 -45.58
N PHE A 40 -9.53 28.43 -44.71
CA PHE A 40 -8.66 28.97 -43.67
C PHE A 40 -7.22 28.90 -44.10
N THR A 41 -6.45 29.96 -43.86
CA THR A 41 -4.98 29.94 -44.04
C THR A 41 -4.24 29.57 -42.75
N GLU A 42 -4.76 30.00 -41.60
CA GLU A 42 -4.24 29.71 -40.27
C GLU A 42 -5.39 29.49 -39.29
N VAL A 43 -5.22 28.56 -38.35
CA VAL A 43 -6.10 28.43 -37.19
C VAL A 43 -5.36 28.87 -35.94
N ASN A 44 -5.80 30.00 -35.37
CA ASN A 44 -5.33 30.48 -34.08
C ASN A 44 -5.99 29.67 -32.94
N GLY A 45 -5.50 28.47 -32.66
CA GLY A 45 -6.02 27.59 -31.61
C GLY A 45 -6.15 26.13 -32.07
N ASN A 46 -7.10 25.38 -31.52
CA ASN A 46 -7.22 23.94 -31.81
C ASN A 46 -8.13 23.69 -33.02
N LEU A 47 -7.84 22.62 -33.77
CA LEU A 47 -8.67 22.10 -34.85
C LEU A 47 -8.95 20.60 -34.63
N LEU A 48 -10.21 20.23 -34.49
CA LEU A 48 -10.66 18.86 -34.31
C LEU A 48 -11.60 18.49 -35.46
N LEU A 49 -11.19 17.54 -36.29
CA LEU A 49 -11.95 17.07 -37.45
C LEU A 49 -12.71 15.80 -37.09
N ARG A 50 -14.02 15.93 -36.85
CA ARG A 50 -14.92 14.82 -36.47
C ARG A 50 -15.94 14.49 -37.56
N GLY A 51 -16.07 15.33 -38.58
CA GLY A 51 -16.88 15.11 -39.78
C GLY A 51 -16.07 14.52 -40.93
N GLU A 52 -16.69 13.66 -41.72
CA GLU A 52 -16.05 12.97 -42.86
C GLU A 52 -15.83 13.92 -44.05
N GLY A 53 -14.77 13.71 -44.82
CA GLY A 53 -14.59 14.35 -46.14
C GLY A 53 -14.28 15.85 -46.14
N CYS A 54 -13.99 16.46 -44.99
CA CYS A 54 -13.73 17.91 -44.91
C CYS A 54 -12.41 18.30 -45.59
N CYS A 55 -12.40 19.43 -46.31
CA CYS A 55 -11.24 19.91 -47.07
C CYS A 55 -10.79 21.30 -46.62
N PHE A 56 -9.49 21.45 -46.38
CA PHE A 56 -8.83 22.70 -46.00
C PHE A 56 -7.71 22.99 -47.02
N PRO A 57 -8.05 23.47 -48.23
CA PRO A 57 -7.11 23.56 -49.34
C PRO A 57 -5.97 24.55 -49.10
N ASN A 58 -6.21 25.58 -48.27
CA ASN A 58 -5.29 26.69 -48.06
C ASN A 58 -4.68 26.75 -46.65
N LEU A 59 -4.98 25.77 -45.77
CA LEU A 59 -4.56 25.81 -44.37
C LEU A 59 -3.09 25.44 -44.23
N VAL A 60 -2.25 26.41 -43.87
CA VAL A 60 -0.79 26.24 -43.75
C VAL A 60 -0.34 25.98 -42.31
N LYS A 61 -1.05 26.51 -41.31
CA LYS A 61 -0.62 26.47 -39.91
C LYS A 61 -1.77 26.29 -38.92
N VAL A 62 -1.56 25.47 -37.89
CA VAL A 62 -2.41 25.35 -36.71
C VAL A 62 -1.58 25.71 -35.47
N LYS A 63 -1.94 26.78 -34.76
CA LYS A 63 -1.23 27.25 -33.55
C LYS A 63 -1.47 26.39 -32.31
N GLY A 64 -2.59 25.68 -32.25
CA GLY A 64 -2.93 24.76 -31.17
C GLY A 64 -2.81 23.30 -31.58
N ASN A 65 -3.67 22.46 -31.01
CA ASN A 65 -3.70 21.02 -31.31
C ASN A 65 -4.46 20.72 -32.61
N LEU A 66 -4.04 19.69 -33.33
CA LEU A 66 -4.78 19.12 -34.45
C LEU A 66 -5.20 17.68 -34.14
N SER A 67 -6.49 17.38 -34.23
CA SER A 67 -7.02 16.01 -34.12
C SER A 67 -7.79 15.66 -35.39
N VAL A 68 -7.47 14.51 -36.00
CA VAL A 68 -8.19 13.95 -37.15
C VAL A 68 -8.90 12.67 -36.71
N ASP A 69 -10.19 12.81 -36.43
CA ASP A 69 -11.06 11.78 -35.85
C ASP A 69 -12.05 11.17 -36.86
N ALA A 70 -12.08 11.67 -38.10
CA ALA A 70 -12.93 11.17 -39.18
C ALA A 70 -12.16 11.00 -40.50
N PRO A 71 -12.52 10.00 -41.34
CA PRO A 71 -11.80 9.71 -42.57
C PRO A 71 -12.06 10.72 -43.69
N GLY A 72 -11.17 10.74 -44.68
CA GLY A 72 -11.34 11.50 -45.92
C GLY A 72 -11.05 12.99 -45.78
N CYS A 73 -10.53 13.44 -44.64
CA CYS A 73 -10.14 14.82 -44.45
C CYS A 73 -8.92 15.16 -45.31
N SER A 74 -8.88 16.36 -45.90
CA SER A 74 -7.80 16.81 -46.78
C SER A 74 -7.21 18.14 -46.30
N LEU A 75 -5.92 18.14 -45.98
CA LEU A 75 -5.14 19.31 -45.53
C LEU A 75 -3.80 19.34 -46.29
N PRO A 76 -3.83 19.46 -47.63
CA PRO A 76 -2.68 19.15 -48.49
C PRO A 76 -1.49 20.10 -48.28
N VAL A 77 -1.73 21.35 -47.90
CA VAL A 77 -0.71 22.39 -47.75
C VAL A 77 -0.34 22.70 -46.29
N LEU A 78 -0.88 21.97 -45.33
CA LEU A 78 -0.60 22.18 -43.90
C LEU A 78 0.85 21.86 -43.60
N LYS A 79 1.64 22.85 -43.19
CA LYS A 79 3.07 22.70 -42.90
C LYS A 79 3.38 22.50 -41.43
N THR A 80 2.68 23.20 -40.54
CA THR A 80 3.06 23.24 -39.11
C THR A 80 1.86 23.09 -38.17
N VAL A 81 2.02 22.22 -37.18
CA VAL A 81 1.16 22.15 -35.98
C VAL A 81 2.02 22.53 -34.76
N GLU A 82 1.66 23.60 -34.05
CA GLU A 82 2.41 24.05 -32.89
C GLU A 82 2.04 23.32 -31.59
N GLY A 83 0.85 22.73 -31.52
CA GLY A 83 0.43 21.87 -30.42
C GLY A 83 0.65 20.37 -30.69
N ASN A 84 -0.16 19.54 -30.05
CA ASN A 84 -0.17 18.09 -30.27
C ASN A 84 -0.92 17.74 -31.56
N PHE A 85 -0.49 16.65 -32.19
CA PHE A 85 -1.12 16.11 -33.38
C PHE A 85 -1.64 14.68 -33.11
N THR A 86 -2.93 14.44 -33.37
CA THR A 86 -3.57 13.14 -33.24
C THR A 86 -4.18 12.70 -34.56
N LEU A 87 -3.88 11.46 -34.97
CA LEU A 87 -4.39 10.86 -36.19
C LEU A 87 -5.10 9.54 -35.87
N HIS A 88 -6.42 9.55 -35.99
CA HIS A 88 -7.28 8.37 -35.81
C HIS A 88 -7.83 7.80 -37.12
N CYS A 89 -7.92 8.62 -38.18
CA CYS A 89 -8.43 8.19 -39.48
C CYS A 89 -7.53 8.67 -40.63
N PRO A 90 -7.59 8.03 -41.82
CA PRO A 90 -6.82 8.46 -42.98
C PRO A 90 -7.17 9.89 -43.41
N ALA A 91 -6.15 10.68 -43.71
CA ALA A 91 -6.28 12.05 -44.20
C ALA A 91 -5.13 12.40 -45.16
N ALA A 92 -5.32 13.38 -46.04
CA ALA A 92 -4.26 13.92 -46.87
C ALA A 92 -3.49 15.01 -46.10
N LEU A 93 -2.24 14.72 -45.73
CA LEU A 93 -1.38 15.56 -44.89
C LEU A 93 0.04 15.68 -45.49
N ASP A 94 0.12 15.68 -46.82
CA ASP A 94 1.40 15.54 -47.53
C ASP A 94 2.34 16.70 -47.26
N GLY A 95 1.82 17.91 -47.02
CA GLY A 95 2.61 19.10 -46.70
C GLY A 95 3.16 19.19 -45.28
N LEU A 96 2.82 18.26 -44.36
CA LEU A 96 3.15 18.42 -42.95
C LEU A 96 4.66 18.25 -42.70
N GLU A 97 5.32 19.33 -42.29
CA GLU A 97 6.76 19.43 -42.07
C GLU A 97 7.15 19.41 -40.58
N LYS A 98 6.35 20.02 -39.70
CA LYS A 98 6.70 20.21 -38.27
C LYS A 98 5.51 20.02 -37.34
N VAL A 99 5.71 19.22 -36.29
CA VAL A 99 4.82 19.14 -35.12
C VAL A 99 5.61 19.51 -33.87
N LYS A 100 5.30 20.63 -33.21
CA LYS A 100 6.05 21.04 -32.01
C LYS A 100 5.65 20.22 -30.77
N GLY A 101 4.41 19.71 -30.69
CA GLY A 101 3.94 18.87 -29.58
C GLY A 101 4.11 17.36 -29.79
N ASN A 102 3.28 16.57 -29.10
CA ASN A 102 3.27 15.12 -29.22
C ASN A 102 2.60 14.66 -30.53
N ILE A 103 3.03 13.53 -31.08
CA ILE A 103 2.32 12.81 -32.14
C ILE A 103 1.68 11.56 -31.56
N LYS A 104 0.38 11.40 -31.79
CA LYS A 104 -0.35 10.15 -31.52
C LYS A 104 -0.97 9.65 -32.82
N CYS A 105 -0.54 8.48 -33.28
CA CYS A 105 -1.15 7.80 -34.41
C CYS A 105 -1.66 6.43 -33.96
N ILE A 106 -2.85 6.07 -34.42
CA ILE A 106 -3.42 4.73 -34.19
C ILE A 106 -3.66 3.97 -35.51
N ILE A 107 -3.29 4.58 -36.64
CA ILE A 107 -3.36 3.99 -37.98
C ILE A 107 -1.99 4.05 -38.65
N ASP A 108 -1.77 3.13 -39.59
CA ASP A 108 -0.62 3.17 -40.47
C ASP A 108 -0.68 4.43 -41.34
N PHE A 109 0.43 5.16 -41.41
CA PHE A 109 0.47 6.43 -42.12
C PHE A 109 1.88 6.81 -42.56
N SER A 110 2.01 7.52 -43.67
CA SER A 110 3.30 8.04 -44.13
C SER A 110 3.20 9.55 -44.26
N PHE A 111 4.04 10.27 -43.51
CA PHE A 111 4.26 11.70 -43.68
C PHE A 111 5.43 11.90 -44.65
N PRO A 112 5.19 12.32 -45.90
CA PRO A 112 6.26 12.44 -46.89
C PRO A 112 7.30 13.49 -46.51
N HIS A 113 6.89 14.57 -45.84
CA HIS A 113 7.74 15.74 -45.56
C HIS A 113 7.98 16.04 -44.07
N LEU A 114 7.46 15.24 -43.13
CA LEU A 114 7.62 15.52 -41.70
C LEU A 114 9.09 15.44 -41.26
N MET A 115 9.64 16.57 -40.82
CA MET A 115 11.04 16.75 -40.44
C MET A 115 11.25 16.77 -38.93
N THR A 116 10.33 17.36 -38.16
CA THR A 116 10.55 17.64 -36.73
C THR A 116 9.32 17.31 -35.89
N VAL A 117 9.54 16.59 -34.79
CA VAL A 117 8.56 16.33 -33.73
C VAL A 117 9.17 16.74 -32.40
N GLY A 118 8.57 17.71 -31.70
CA GLY A 118 9.12 18.20 -30.43
C GLY A 118 8.76 17.31 -29.22
N GLY A 119 7.57 16.70 -29.23
CA GLY A 119 7.06 15.87 -28.15
C GLY A 119 7.31 14.37 -28.30
N SER A 120 6.54 13.58 -27.55
CA SER A 120 6.55 12.12 -27.61
C SER A 120 5.83 11.59 -28.85
N ILE A 121 6.29 10.43 -29.33
CA ILE A 121 5.63 9.67 -30.40
C ILE A 121 4.92 8.47 -29.76
N ASN A 122 3.58 8.44 -29.85
CA ASN A 122 2.74 7.36 -29.38
C ASN A 122 2.05 6.66 -30.56
N LEU A 123 2.50 5.45 -30.87
CA LEU A 123 1.99 4.63 -31.97
C LEU A 123 1.22 3.45 -31.37
N LYS A 124 -0.11 3.38 -31.54
CA LYS A 124 -0.92 2.24 -31.07
C LYS A 124 -0.94 1.14 -32.13
N ASN A 125 0.09 0.29 -32.13
CA ASN A 125 0.26 -0.81 -33.09
C ASN A 125 0.30 -0.39 -34.57
N SER A 126 0.57 0.88 -34.85
CA SER A 126 0.62 1.44 -36.20
C SER A 126 2.05 1.59 -36.72
N ALA A 127 2.28 1.27 -37.99
CA ALA A 127 3.48 1.57 -38.74
C ALA A 127 3.37 2.98 -39.34
N VAL A 128 4.02 3.95 -38.67
CA VAL A 128 4.08 5.33 -39.15
C VAL A 128 5.46 5.64 -39.69
N TYR A 129 5.51 6.28 -40.86
CA TYR A 129 6.76 6.68 -41.51
C TYR A 129 6.82 8.20 -41.63
N ALA A 130 8.00 8.77 -41.44
CA ALA A 130 8.29 10.17 -41.74
C ALA A 130 9.50 10.19 -42.68
N ARG A 131 9.34 10.79 -43.88
CA ARG A 131 10.38 10.83 -44.92
C ARG A 131 10.98 9.45 -45.22
N GLY A 132 10.13 8.43 -45.30
CA GLY A 132 10.53 7.04 -45.54
C GLY A 132 11.17 6.31 -44.35
N LYS A 133 11.35 6.95 -43.19
CA LYS A 133 11.86 6.32 -41.96
C LYS A 133 10.73 5.96 -41.01
N LYS A 134 10.72 4.73 -40.51
CA LYS A 134 9.73 4.28 -39.52
C LYS A 134 9.91 5.02 -38.20
N LEU A 135 8.86 5.70 -37.74
CA LEU A 135 8.80 6.29 -36.41
C LEU A 135 8.76 5.19 -35.35
N LYS A 136 9.52 5.38 -34.26
CA LYS A 136 9.54 4.46 -33.12
C LYS A 136 8.84 5.11 -31.93
N LYS A 137 8.14 4.28 -31.14
CA LYS A 137 7.57 4.71 -29.85
C LYS A 137 8.71 5.15 -28.94
N GLY A 138 8.72 6.42 -28.56
CA GLY A 138 9.78 7.02 -27.76
C GLY A 138 9.46 8.47 -27.41
N ARG A 139 9.98 8.93 -26.27
CA ARG A 139 10.10 10.37 -26.01
C ARG A 139 11.31 10.84 -26.80
N ILE A 140 11.15 11.82 -27.69
CA ILE A 140 12.31 12.48 -28.27
C ILE A 140 12.94 13.28 -27.12
N VAL A 141 14.19 12.94 -26.83
CA VAL A 141 15.06 13.65 -25.89
C VAL A 141 16.17 14.25 -26.74
N ILE A 142 16.34 15.56 -26.67
CA ILE A 142 17.32 16.29 -27.44
C ILE A 142 18.63 16.26 -26.66
N PRO A 143 19.66 15.54 -27.13
CA PRO A 143 20.97 15.60 -26.51
C PRO A 143 21.63 16.95 -26.85
N VAL A 144 22.19 17.62 -25.85
CA VAL A 144 22.89 18.89 -26.02
C VAL A 144 24.31 18.75 -25.50
N ASN A 145 25.28 18.78 -26.41
CA ASN A 145 26.71 18.79 -26.18
C ASN A 145 27.32 20.18 -26.46
N HIS A 146 26.67 21.01 -27.28
CA HIS A 146 27.22 22.29 -27.75
C HIS A 146 26.15 23.39 -27.86
N GLN A 147 26.57 24.65 -27.84
CA GLN A 147 25.67 25.82 -27.86
C GLN A 147 24.81 25.88 -29.13
N TYR A 148 25.33 25.49 -30.29
CA TYR A 148 24.57 25.53 -31.55
C TYR A 148 23.32 24.63 -31.54
N GLU A 149 23.31 23.56 -30.73
CA GLU A 149 22.14 22.69 -30.58
C GLU A 149 21.03 23.37 -29.77
N ILE A 150 21.39 24.33 -28.91
CA ILE A 150 20.48 25.19 -28.16
C ILE A 150 19.94 26.30 -29.06
N ASP A 151 20.81 26.89 -29.89
CA ASP A 151 20.45 28.02 -30.75
C ASP A 151 19.39 27.66 -31.81
N ILE A 152 19.24 26.37 -32.12
CA ILE A 152 18.20 25.84 -33.02
C ILE A 152 16.93 25.36 -32.29
N LEU A 153 16.91 25.38 -30.94
CA LEU A 153 15.72 25.07 -30.17
C LEU A 153 14.67 26.17 -30.33
N PRO A 154 13.37 25.83 -30.22
CA PRO A 154 12.33 26.84 -30.22
C PRO A 154 12.41 27.69 -28.94
N GLU A 155 12.25 29.02 -29.09
CA GLU A 155 12.36 30.04 -28.03
C GLU A 155 11.57 29.70 -26.75
N ASP A 156 10.37 29.12 -26.91
CA ASP A 156 9.62 28.40 -25.89
C ASP A 156 9.10 27.09 -26.52
N GLY A 157 9.12 25.97 -25.79
CA GLY A 157 8.74 24.71 -26.42
C GLY A 157 8.53 23.48 -25.54
N ILE A 158 7.78 22.54 -26.13
CA ILE A 158 7.52 21.19 -25.61
C ILE A 158 8.62 20.28 -26.12
N PHE A 159 9.66 20.08 -25.32
CA PHE A 159 10.74 19.15 -25.63
C PHE A 159 11.40 18.67 -24.34
N ASN A 160 12.04 17.50 -24.40
CA ASN A 160 12.90 17.02 -23.31
C ASN A 160 14.35 17.23 -23.72
N ILE A 161 15.21 17.67 -22.80
CA ILE A 161 16.62 17.93 -23.06
C ILE A 161 17.48 17.12 -22.10
N ASP A 162 18.50 16.46 -22.64
CA ASP A 162 19.63 15.94 -21.86
C ASP A 162 20.89 16.74 -22.20
N ILE A 163 21.44 17.45 -21.22
CA ILE A 163 22.56 18.38 -21.38
C ILE A 163 23.85 17.70 -20.92
N PHE A 164 24.75 17.42 -21.86
CA PHE A 164 26.05 16.80 -21.62
C PHE A 164 27.23 17.78 -21.78
N GLY A 165 27.04 18.84 -22.58
CA GLY A 165 28.06 19.87 -22.81
C GLY A 165 28.27 20.78 -21.61
N ASN A 166 29.42 21.45 -21.52
CA ASN A 166 29.74 22.40 -20.46
C ASN A 166 29.59 23.85 -20.95
N ASP A 167 29.42 24.78 -20.01
CA ASP A 167 29.44 26.23 -20.25
C ASP A 167 28.39 26.69 -21.27
N LEU A 168 27.18 26.12 -21.19
CA LEU A 168 26.09 26.39 -22.11
C LEU A 168 25.06 27.36 -21.53
N VAL A 169 24.49 28.21 -22.39
CA VAL A 169 23.48 29.21 -22.02
C VAL A 169 22.18 28.93 -22.76
N PHE A 170 21.11 28.73 -22.00
CA PHE A 170 19.76 28.54 -22.52
C PHE A 170 18.96 29.84 -22.40
N PRO A 171 18.62 30.50 -23.52
CA PRO A 171 17.90 31.79 -23.50
C PRO A 171 16.40 31.66 -23.18
N HIS A 172 15.89 30.42 -23.15
CA HIS A 172 14.47 30.06 -23.00
C HIS A 172 13.84 30.60 -21.72
N ARG A 173 12.56 30.98 -21.80
CA ARG A 173 11.76 31.45 -20.67
C ARG A 173 10.88 30.36 -20.08
N GLU A 174 10.38 29.45 -20.92
CA GLU A 174 9.54 28.34 -20.50
C GLU A 174 9.91 27.02 -21.21
N ILE A 175 10.03 25.93 -20.43
CA ILE A 175 10.28 24.59 -20.97
C ILE A 175 9.14 23.65 -20.55
N LEU A 176 8.41 23.15 -21.54
CA LEU A 176 7.25 22.26 -21.37
C LEU A 176 7.66 20.77 -21.46
N GLY A 177 8.75 20.39 -20.80
CA GLY A 177 9.26 19.02 -20.78
C GLY A 177 10.37 18.79 -19.76
N ALA A 178 10.98 17.60 -19.78
CA ALA A 178 12.01 17.22 -18.83
C ALA A 178 13.37 17.87 -19.17
N VAL A 179 14.08 18.33 -18.15
CA VAL A 179 15.44 18.87 -18.28
C VAL A 179 16.38 18.02 -17.43
N THR A 180 17.35 17.37 -18.07
CA THR A 180 18.40 16.61 -17.40
C THR A 180 19.74 17.28 -17.65
N ILE A 181 20.51 17.52 -16.60
CA ILE A 181 21.80 18.22 -16.65
C ILE A 181 22.89 17.30 -16.14
N PHE A 182 23.88 17.02 -17.00
CA PHE A 182 25.11 16.29 -16.68
C PHE A 182 26.39 17.11 -16.92
N GLY A 183 26.31 18.14 -17.76
CA GLY A 183 27.39 19.07 -18.02
C GLY A 183 27.56 20.12 -16.92
N LYS A 184 28.66 20.86 -16.96
CA LYS A 184 29.11 21.82 -15.94
C LYS A 184 28.80 23.27 -16.34
N HIS A 185 28.56 24.16 -15.39
CA HIS A 185 28.30 25.59 -15.60
C HIS A 185 27.17 25.92 -16.58
N ILE A 186 26.07 25.16 -16.51
CA ILE A 186 24.87 25.45 -17.31
C ILE A 186 24.11 26.64 -16.73
N SER A 187 23.74 27.59 -17.59
CA SER A 187 23.04 28.82 -17.22
C SER A 187 21.68 28.94 -17.93
N PHE A 188 20.64 29.23 -17.16
CA PHE A 188 19.28 29.52 -17.62
C PHE A 188 18.87 30.93 -17.14
N PRO A 189 19.42 32.00 -17.73
CA PRO A 189 19.27 33.36 -17.21
C PRO A 189 17.83 33.87 -17.19
N ASN A 190 16.99 33.42 -18.13
CA ASN A 190 15.63 33.92 -18.32
C ASN A 190 14.54 32.90 -17.98
N LEU A 191 14.91 31.69 -17.55
CA LEU A 191 13.97 30.60 -17.38
C LEU A 191 13.10 30.81 -16.15
N GLU A 192 11.82 31.06 -16.37
CA GLU A 192 10.83 31.30 -15.32
C GLU A 192 10.06 30.03 -14.94
N PHE A 193 9.87 29.11 -15.89
CA PHE A 193 9.00 27.94 -15.73
C PHE A 193 9.57 26.65 -16.34
N ILE A 194 9.44 25.54 -15.58
CA ILE A 194 9.67 24.18 -16.08
C ILE A 194 8.45 23.32 -15.77
N HIS A 195 7.80 22.77 -16.79
CA HIS A 195 6.60 21.95 -16.63
C HIS A 195 6.88 20.44 -16.66
N GLY A 196 8.15 20.05 -16.50
CA GLY A 196 8.59 18.67 -16.38
C GLY A 196 9.60 18.46 -15.25
N PRO A 197 10.13 17.23 -15.10
CA PRO A 197 11.17 16.96 -14.11
C PRO A 197 12.47 17.71 -14.44
N LEU A 198 13.17 18.17 -13.40
CA LEU A 198 14.52 18.70 -13.49
C LEU A 198 15.47 17.78 -12.74
N VAL A 199 16.41 17.20 -13.47
CA VAL A 199 17.42 16.30 -12.91
C VAL A 199 18.79 16.94 -13.12
N MET A 200 19.57 17.04 -12.06
CA MET A 200 20.98 17.46 -12.13
C MET A 200 21.83 16.36 -11.53
N GLY A 201 22.84 15.92 -12.28
CA GLY A 201 23.76 14.89 -11.83
C GLY A 201 25.15 15.14 -12.40
N ASN A 202 26.17 14.55 -11.78
CA ASN A 202 27.53 14.56 -12.32
C ASN A 202 27.91 13.15 -12.81
N ARG A 203 28.48 13.05 -14.01
CA ARG A 203 28.98 11.77 -14.57
C ARG A 203 30.41 11.45 -14.12
N GLU A 204 31.18 12.45 -13.68
CA GLU A 204 32.56 12.29 -13.24
C GLU A 204 32.61 12.10 -11.71
N LYS A 205 33.29 11.04 -11.25
CA LYS A 205 33.46 10.72 -9.82
C LYS A 205 34.40 11.68 -9.06
N SER A 206 34.98 12.68 -9.74
CA SER A 206 35.85 13.67 -9.14
C SER A 206 35.02 14.75 -8.42
N VAL A 207 35.33 14.94 -7.14
CA VAL A 207 34.66 15.85 -6.19
C VAL A 207 34.95 17.30 -6.59
N HIS A 208 34.28 17.82 -7.61
CA HIS A 208 34.42 19.24 -8.00
C HIS A 208 33.03 19.85 -8.07
N GLU A 209 32.90 20.99 -7.41
CA GLU A 209 31.66 21.71 -7.16
C GLU A 209 31.31 22.52 -8.40
N PHE A 210 30.19 22.23 -9.07
CA PHE A 210 29.73 23.02 -10.21
C PHE A 210 28.42 23.70 -9.85
N THR A 211 28.32 24.99 -10.14
CA THR A 211 27.13 25.80 -9.90
C THR A 211 26.33 25.93 -11.20
N HIS A 212 25.03 25.61 -11.12
CA HIS A 212 24.08 25.91 -12.18
C HIS A 212 23.30 27.18 -11.83
N HIS A 213 22.98 27.99 -12.84
CA HIS A 213 22.40 29.30 -12.64
C HIS A 213 20.93 29.36 -13.09
N PHE A 214 20.02 29.54 -12.12
CA PHE A 214 18.56 29.67 -12.31
C PHE A 214 18.03 30.92 -11.57
N PRO A 215 18.43 32.14 -11.97
CA PRO A 215 18.20 33.35 -11.18
C PRO A 215 16.72 33.74 -11.06
N VAL A 216 15.89 33.37 -12.04
CA VAL A 216 14.49 33.81 -12.16
C VAL A 216 13.49 32.66 -12.23
N LEU A 217 13.92 31.43 -11.91
CA LEU A 217 13.05 30.26 -11.95
C LEU A 217 12.03 30.33 -10.80
N LYS A 218 10.74 30.47 -11.15
CA LYS A 218 9.65 30.74 -10.19
C LYS A 218 8.87 29.50 -9.81
N LYS A 219 8.67 28.57 -10.75
CA LYS A 219 7.83 27.38 -10.54
C LYS A 219 8.30 26.17 -11.35
N ILE A 220 8.21 25.00 -10.71
CA ILE A 220 8.46 23.70 -11.34
C ILE A 220 7.31 22.75 -10.98
N THR A 221 6.65 22.16 -11.98
CA THR A 221 5.55 21.20 -11.72
C THR A 221 6.01 19.75 -11.66
N GLY A 222 7.21 19.44 -12.16
CA GLY A 222 7.81 18.11 -12.10
C GLY A 222 8.67 17.87 -10.85
N SER A 223 9.22 16.66 -10.75
CA SER A 223 10.15 16.29 -9.67
C SER A 223 11.53 16.92 -9.87
N LEU A 224 12.14 17.34 -8.78
CA LEU A 224 13.53 17.79 -8.68
C LEU A 224 14.39 16.63 -8.19
N ARG A 225 15.44 16.26 -8.92
CA ARG A 225 16.43 15.29 -8.46
C ARG A 225 17.83 15.85 -8.59
N PHE A 226 18.59 15.81 -7.50
CA PHE A 226 19.96 16.29 -7.43
C PHE A 226 20.88 15.15 -7.01
N GLU A 227 21.94 14.95 -7.79
CA GLU A 227 22.99 13.97 -7.51
C GLU A 227 24.35 14.65 -7.57
N SER A 228 25.10 14.64 -6.46
CA SER A 228 26.42 15.29 -6.35
C SER A 228 26.44 16.74 -6.88
N THR A 229 25.39 17.51 -6.60
CA THR A 229 25.17 18.84 -7.18
C THR A 229 25.11 19.93 -6.11
N LYS A 230 25.62 21.13 -6.42
CA LYS A 230 25.36 22.36 -5.66
C LYS A 230 24.59 23.37 -6.52
N ALA A 231 23.48 23.88 -6.03
CA ALA A 231 22.68 24.88 -6.74
C ALA A 231 21.89 25.77 -5.79
N SER A 232 21.41 26.89 -6.30
CA SER A 232 20.51 27.80 -5.57
C SER A 232 19.35 28.18 -6.47
N PHE A 233 18.14 28.18 -5.92
CA PHE A 233 16.92 28.57 -6.61
C PHE A 233 16.29 29.79 -5.89
N PRO A 234 16.82 31.00 -6.11
CA PRO A 234 16.49 32.17 -5.29
C PRO A 234 15.03 32.64 -5.40
N GLN A 235 14.35 32.37 -6.52
CA GLN A 235 12.98 32.81 -6.77
C GLN A 235 11.95 31.67 -6.82
N LEU A 236 12.36 30.43 -6.57
CA LEU A 236 11.44 29.29 -6.66
C LEU A 236 10.53 29.26 -5.44
N GLN A 237 9.25 29.59 -5.63
CA GLN A 237 8.28 29.74 -4.55
C GLN A 237 7.47 28.47 -4.28
N GLU A 238 7.16 27.71 -5.34
CA GLU A 238 6.30 26.54 -5.25
C GLU A 238 6.80 25.41 -6.16
N THR A 239 6.76 24.18 -5.64
CA THR A 239 6.85 22.97 -6.47
C THR A 239 5.79 21.96 -6.07
N THR A 240 5.28 21.17 -7.01
CA THR A 240 4.29 20.12 -6.71
C THR A 240 4.91 18.72 -6.68
N GLY A 241 6.12 18.59 -7.24
CA GLY A 241 6.81 17.31 -7.40
C GLY A 241 7.60 16.86 -6.17
N LYS A 242 8.31 15.74 -6.34
CA LYS A 242 9.26 15.25 -5.34
C LYS A 242 10.59 16.01 -5.49
N ILE A 243 11.14 16.52 -4.39
CA ILE A 243 12.51 17.00 -4.27
C ILE A 243 13.36 15.89 -3.65
N HIS A 244 14.37 15.44 -4.38
CA HIS A 244 15.20 14.30 -3.97
C HIS A 244 16.68 14.64 -4.11
N PHE A 245 17.41 14.55 -3.01
CA PHE A 245 18.86 14.75 -2.95
C PHE A 245 19.60 13.43 -2.74
N GLU A 246 20.65 13.19 -3.50
CA GLU A 246 21.52 12.02 -3.38
C GLU A 246 23.00 12.40 -3.49
N ASN A 247 23.85 11.54 -2.92
CA ASN A 247 25.30 11.49 -3.13
C ASN A 247 26.02 12.83 -2.97
N GLY A 248 25.84 13.52 -1.84
CA GLY A 248 26.60 14.74 -1.54
C GLY A 248 26.05 16.03 -2.16
N SER A 249 24.73 16.13 -2.34
CA SER A 249 24.11 17.33 -2.92
C SER A 249 23.84 18.41 -1.86
N TYR A 250 24.09 19.68 -2.19
CA TYR A 250 23.83 20.83 -1.30
C TYR A 250 23.07 21.92 -2.04
N ILE A 251 21.76 22.02 -1.79
CA ILE A 251 20.89 22.93 -2.55
C ILE A 251 20.21 23.92 -1.59
N ASN A 252 20.16 25.19 -1.99
CA ASN A 252 19.48 26.24 -1.25
C ASN A 252 18.19 26.67 -1.95
N PHE A 253 17.09 26.76 -1.19
CA PHE A 253 15.79 27.24 -1.65
C PHE A 253 15.32 28.43 -0.80
N PRO A 254 15.88 29.64 -1.01
CA PRO A 254 15.62 30.79 -0.15
C PRO A 254 14.16 31.26 -0.08
N ALA A 255 13.39 31.05 -1.16
CA ALA A 255 12.03 31.57 -1.30
C ALA A 255 10.95 30.47 -1.39
N LEU A 256 11.32 29.20 -1.21
CA LEU A 256 10.37 28.09 -1.38
C LEU A 256 9.43 28.02 -0.19
N GLU A 257 8.15 28.31 -0.43
CA GLU A 257 7.10 28.33 0.59
C GLU A 257 6.33 27.01 0.66
N LYS A 258 6.15 26.36 -0.49
CA LYS A 258 5.35 25.14 -0.61
C LYS A 258 5.98 24.10 -1.52
N THR A 259 5.87 22.84 -1.13
CA THR A 259 6.43 21.73 -1.91
C THR A 259 5.64 20.43 -1.81
N GLY A 260 5.98 19.47 -2.68
CA GLY A 260 5.50 18.10 -2.62
C GLY A 260 6.28 17.27 -1.60
N THR A 261 6.89 16.17 -2.03
CA THR A 261 7.70 15.30 -1.14
C THR A 261 9.15 15.76 -1.08
N ILE A 262 9.78 15.78 0.10
CA ILE A 262 11.22 15.99 0.28
C ILE A 262 11.89 14.70 0.75
N MET A 263 12.96 14.29 0.07
CA MET A 263 13.85 13.20 0.48
C MET A 263 15.32 13.63 0.38
N ILE A 264 15.99 13.75 1.51
CA ILE A 264 17.43 14.05 1.59
C ILE A 264 18.17 12.76 1.94
N ASN A 265 19.11 12.31 1.11
CA ASN A 265 19.84 11.05 1.34
C ASN A 265 21.36 11.23 1.18
N ARG A 266 22.14 10.38 1.86
CA ARG A 266 23.59 10.13 1.60
C ARG A 266 24.44 11.40 1.50
N ASN A 267 24.90 11.89 2.66
CA ASN A 267 25.80 13.04 2.78
C ASN A 267 25.31 14.33 2.09
N SER A 268 24.00 14.44 1.85
CA SER A 268 23.37 15.61 1.24
C SER A 268 22.75 16.50 2.31
N ALA A 269 22.58 17.78 1.99
CA ALA A 269 21.90 18.76 2.83
C ALA A 269 21.08 19.74 1.96
N ALA A 270 20.09 20.38 2.58
CA ALA A 270 19.28 21.40 1.94
C ALA A 270 18.81 22.44 2.95
N ALA A 271 18.66 23.68 2.49
CA ALA A 271 18.16 24.80 3.28
C ALA A 271 16.83 25.30 2.72
N PHE A 272 15.84 25.44 3.61
CA PHE A 272 14.46 25.83 3.28
C PHE A 272 13.95 26.90 4.27
N PRO A 273 14.54 28.11 4.29
CA PRO A 273 14.25 29.12 5.31
C PRO A 273 12.80 29.61 5.33
N MET A 274 12.08 29.55 4.20
CA MET A 274 10.72 30.07 4.05
C MET A 274 9.66 28.96 3.88
N LEU A 275 10.02 27.69 4.07
CA LEU A 275 9.13 26.57 3.78
C LEU A 275 8.06 26.41 4.87
N HIS A 276 6.80 26.59 4.49
CA HIS A 276 5.64 26.53 5.38
C HIS A 276 4.87 25.21 5.26
N GLU A 277 4.77 24.65 4.04
CA GLU A 277 3.88 23.53 3.77
C GLU A 277 4.49 22.47 2.83
N ILE A 278 4.33 21.21 3.23
CA ILE A 278 4.75 20.02 2.48
C ILE A 278 3.50 19.15 2.26
N HIS A 279 3.04 19.05 1.02
CA HIS A 279 1.86 18.25 0.68
C HIS A 279 2.17 16.74 0.48
N GLY A 280 3.42 16.34 0.72
CA GLY A 280 3.90 14.97 0.59
C GLY A 280 4.66 14.48 1.83
N ASN A 281 5.60 13.57 1.61
CA ASN A 281 6.44 13.02 2.68
C ASN A 281 7.67 13.92 2.93
N LEU A 282 8.19 13.91 4.15
CA LEU A 282 9.43 14.58 4.55
C LEU A 282 10.34 13.58 5.27
N GLN A 283 11.52 13.36 4.69
CA GLN A 283 12.53 12.44 5.23
C GLN A 283 13.94 13.01 5.03
N ASN A 284 14.78 12.91 6.06
CA ASN A 284 16.20 13.27 6.00
C ASN A 284 17.07 12.11 6.52
N HIS A 285 17.70 11.41 5.59
CA HIS A 285 18.80 10.47 5.80
C HIS A 285 20.12 11.04 5.27
N GLY A 286 20.25 12.37 5.29
CA GLY A 286 21.45 13.12 4.98
C GLY A 286 22.50 13.02 6.10
N SER A 287 23.52 13.87 6.01
CA SER A 287 24.57 13.99 7.04
C SER A 287 24.31 15.12 8.04
N GLU A 288 23.44 16.07 7.70
CA GLU A 288 23.20 17.29 8.46
C GLU A 288 21.74 17.40 8.92
N THR A 289 21.55 18.03 10.08
CA THR A 289 20.21 18.34 10.57
C THR A 289 19.59 19.47 9.75
N CYS A 290 18.40 19.25 9.22
CA CYS A 290 17.63 20.24 8.48
C CYS A 290 16.74 21.03 9.45
N TYR A 291 16.97 22.34 9.52
CA TYR A 291 16.19 23.28 10.33
C TYR A 291 15.07 23.86 9.48
N LEU A 292 13.83 23.61 9.89
CA LEU A 292 12.61 24.01 9.20
C LEU A 292 11.78 24.89 10.16
N ASP A 293 12.31 26.05 10.49
CA ASP A 293 11.74 26.93 11.51
C ASP A 293 10.36 27.49 11.12
N MET A 294 10.07 27.64 9.83
CA MET A 294 8.78 28.16 9.34
C MET A 294 7.76 27.05 8.99
N LEU A 295 8.14 25.78 9.11
CA LEU A 295 7.29 24.67 8.69
C LEU A 295 6.13 24.48 9.67
N GLU A 296 4.92 24.62 9.14
CA GLU A 296 3.67 24.50 9.90
C GLU A 296 2.93 23.20 9.55
N LYS A 297 3.08 22.67 8.33
CA LYS A 297 2.24 21.57 7.86
C LYS A 297 2.98 20.55 7.00
N VAL A 298 2.80 19.27 7.33
CA VAL A 298 3.20 18.13 6.49
C VAL A 298 2.02 17.18 6.36
N THR A 299 1.46 16.98 5.17
CA THR A 299 0.25 16.14 5.01
C THR A 299 0.54 14.64 4.87
N GLY A 300 1.75 14.27 4.44
CA GLY A 300 2.20 12.89 4.29
C GLY A 300 2.92 12.36 5.52
N ASN A 301 3.91 11.49 5.29
CA ASN A 301 4.76 10.95 6.35
C ASN A 301 5.85 11.97 6.71
N PHE A 302 5.89 12.42 7.96
CA PHE A 302 6.96 13.23 8.51
C PHE A 302 7.86 12.37 9.40
N ASN A 303 9.10 12.12 8.96
CA ASN A 303 10.13 11.49 9.77
C ASN A 303 11.02 12.56 10.41
N THR A 304 11.09 12.58 11.75
CA THR A 304 11.85 13.60 12.50
C THR A 304 13.36 13.32 12.55
N ASP A 305 13.84 12.22 11.98
CA ASP A 305 15.27 11.93 11.92
C ASP A 305 16.01 13.06 11.20
N GLN A 306 17.03 13.63 11.88
CA GLN A 306 17.78 14.80 11.42
C GLN A 306 16.92 15.99 10.95
N ILE A 307 15.74 16.21 11.52
CA ILE A 307 14.89 17.36 11.21
C ILE A 307 14.43 18.05 12.49
N ILE A 308 14.46 19.38 12.50
CA ILE A 308 13.90 20.20 13.58
C ILE A 308 12.85 21.13 12.97
N ALA A 309 11.59 20.96 13.39
CA ALA A 309 10.43 21.73 12.93
C ALA A 309 9.55 22.13 14.13
N LYS A 310 10.00 23.13 14.90
CA LYS A 310 9.38 23.50 16.19
C LYS A 310 7.98 24.10 16.04
N ASN A 311 7.69 24.72 14.90
CA ASN A 311 6.44 25.42 14.62
C ASN A 311 5.40 24.54 13.90
N LEU A 312 5.63 23.22 13.84
CA LEU A 312 4.69 22.29 13.23
C LEU A 312 3.33 22.34 13.95
N VAL A 313 2.28 22.58 13.18
CA VAL A 313 0.88 22.63 13.63
C VAL A 313 0.13 21.37 13.20
N GLU A 314 0.44 20.84 12.02
CA GLU A 314 -0.28 19.70 11.43
C GLU A 314 0.69 18.69 10.79
N ALA A 315 0.51 17.41 11.13
CA ALA A 315 1.24 16.29 10.53
C ALA A 315 0.28 15.25 9.94
N GLY A 316 0.70 14.54 8.90
CA GLY A 316 0.05 13.32 8.43
C GLY A 316 0.38 12.16 9.36
N THR A 317 1.29 11.28 8.95
CA THR A 317 1.90 10.30 9.87
C THR A 317 3.16 10.91 10.48
N LEU A 318 3.22 11.03 11.81
CA LEU A 318 4.39 11.52 12.53
C LEU A 318 5.24 10.33 12.98
N ILE A 319 6.48 10.24 12.49
CA ILE A 319 7.43 9.17 12.78
C ILE A 319 8.60 9.75 13.55
N MET A 320 8.76 9.33 14.81
CA MET A 320 9.83 9.77 15.68
C MET A 320 10.75 8.61 16.03
N HIS A 321 12.06 8.81 15.86
CA HIS A 321 13.09 7.87 16.33
C HIS A 321 13.69 8.30 17.67
N LYS A 322 13.57 9.58 17.99
CA LYS A 322 13.94 10.21 19.27
C LYS A 322 12.82 11.17 19.67
N TYR A 323 12.68 11.43 20.96
CA TYR A 323 11.67 12.38 21.44
C TYR A 323 11.89 13.76 20.81
N CYS A 324 10.81 14.36 20.30
CA CYS A 324 10.78 15.71 19.77
C CYS A 324 9.63 16.46 20.43
N GLU A 325 9.90 17.68 20.89
CA GLU A 325 8.88 18.54 21.46
C GLU A 325 8.21 19.35 20.36
N PHE A 326 6.87 19.34 20.36
CA PHE A 326 6.04 20.12 19.44
C PHE A 326 5.05 20.98 20.20
N ASN A 327 5.42 22.24 20.43
CA ASN A 327 4.63 23.16 21.25
C ASN A 327 3.32 23.61 20.56
N HIS A 328 3.27 23.54 19.24
CA HIS A 328 2.17 24.07 18.43
C HIS A 328 1.39 23.00 17.66
N LEU A 329 1.76 21.71 17.81
CA LEU A 329 1.13 20.61 17.08
C LEU A 329 -0.30 20.42 17.57
N LYS A 330 -1.26 20.68 16.69
CA LYS A 330 -2.70 20.55 16.95
C LYS A 330 -3.32 19.31 16.32
N ARG A 331 -2.79 18.83 15.20
CA ARG A 331 -3.43 17.75 14.45
C ARG A 331 -2.43 16.72 13.92
N ILE A 332 -2.73 15.45 14.13
CA ILE A 332 -2.11 14.31 13.45
C ILE A 332 -3.19 13.63 12.61
N ASN A 333 -3.18 13.90 11.30
CA ASN A 333 -4.21 13.40 10.38
C ASN A 333 -4.14 11.90 10.10
N GLN A 334 -3.04 11.25 10.48
CA GLN A 334 -2.89 9.80 10.39
C GLN A 334 -2.49 9.26 11.75
N ARG A 335 -1.26 8.79 11.93
CA ARG A 335 -0.84 8.08 13.15
C ARG A 335 0.45 8.66 13.72
N LEU A 336 0.67 8.36 15.00
CA LEU A 336 1.92 8.58 15.70
C LEU A 336 2.72 7.27 15.77
N VAL A 337 3.98 7.30 15.32
CA VAL A 337 4.92 6.17 15.39
C VAL A 337 6.12 6.58 16.23
N PHE A 338 6.15 6.12 17.48
CA PHE A 338 7.26 6.31 18.41
C PHE A 338 7.34 5.10 19.36
N ASN A 339 8.55 4.77 19.84
CA ASN A 339 8.78 3.65 20.77
C ASN A 339 8.75 4.08 22.25
N GLY A 340 8.45 5.34 22.54
CA GLY A 340 8.29 5.85 23.90
C GLY A 340 6.97 6.61 24.08
N THR A 341 6.83 7.24 25.24
CA THR A 341 5.67 8.10 25.56
C THR A 341 5.90 9.52 25.09
N VAL A 342 4.81 10.23 24.81
CA VAL A 342 4.84 11.64 24.42
C VAL A 342 3.98 12.48 25.34
N HIS A 343 4.28 13.78 25.41
CA HIS A 343 3.47 14.76 26.12
C HIS A 343 3.19 15.94 25.18
N PHE A 344 2.13 15.83 24.38
CA PHE A 344 1.77 16.86 23.40
C PHE A 344 0.63 17.73 23.93
N ARG A 345 1.00 18.81 24.62
CA ARG A 345 0.07 19.73 25.31
C ARG A 345 -0.98 20.36 24.40
N SER A 346 -0.63 20.60 23.14
CA SER A 346 -1.47 21.34 22.19
C SER A 346 -2.22 20.43 21.21
N LEU A 347 -2.04 19.11 21.26
CA LEU A 347 -2.64 18.18 20.32
C LEU A 347 -4.14 18.10 20.57
N GLU A 348 -4.93 18.49 19.57
CA GLU A 348 -6.40 18.52 19.62
C GLU A 348 -7.04 17.33 18.89
N TYR A 349 -6.35 16.76 17.89
CA TYR A 349 -6.88 15.68 17.05
C TYR A 349 -5.81 14.65 16.66
N ILE A 350 -6.15 13.37 16.74
CA ILE A 350 -5.37 12.27 16.15
C ILE A 350 -6.29 11.27 15.45
N ASN A 351 -5.98 10.93 14.21
CA ASN A 351 -6.83 10.00 13.45
C ASN A 351 -6.66 8.55 13.93
N TYR A 352 -5.44 8.07 14.12
CA TYR A 352 -5.16 6.70 14.57
C TYR A 352 -4.27 6.71 15.82
N LEU A 353 -4.88 6.46 16.98
CA LEU A 353 -4.23 6.13 18.25
C LEU A 353 -4.43 4.64 18.54
N THR A 354 -3.88 3.80 17.66
CA THR A 354 -4.10 2.34 17.67
C THR A 354 -2.87 1.52 18.06
N SER A 355 -1.89 2.15 18.72
CA SER A 355 -0.58 1.57 19.02
C SER A 355 -0.42 1.33 20.52
N ASP A 356 -0.15 0.08 20.90
CA ASP A 356 0.16 -0.30 22.28
C ASP A 356 1.42 0.43 22.80
N ARG A 357 2.29 0.94 21.92
CA ARG A 357 3.51 1.69 22.30
C ARG A 357 3.24 3.09 22.83
N GLN A 358 2.04 3.62 22.62
CA GLN A 358 1.68 4.96 23.05
C GLN A 358 0.96 4.98 24.39
N LYS A 359 0.75 3.82 25.02
CA LYS A 359 0.21 3.70 26.38
C LYS A 359 1.00 4.57 27.36
N GLY A 360 0.30 5.41 28.09
CA GLY A 360 0.90 6.37 29.03
C GLY A 360 1.41 7.66 28.38
N SER A 361 1.04 7.92 27.12
CA SER A 361 1.22 9.24 26.52
C SER A 361 0.12 10.18 26.96
N GLU A 362 0.47 11.45 27.14
CA GLU A 362 -0.44 12.47 27.64
C GLU A 362 -0.82 13.47 26.55
N PHE A 363 -2.13 13.63 26.33
CA PHE A 363 -2.71 14.57 25.37
C PHE A 363 -3.75 15.50 26.04
N PRO A 364 -3.33 16.47 26.88
CA PRO A 364 -4.24 17.27 27.70
C PRO A 364 -5.29 18.10 26.94
N SER A 365 -5.00 18.46 25.68
CA SER A 365 -5.91 19.26 24.84
C SER A 365 -6.67 18.41 23.81
N LEU A 366 -6.59 17.09 23.90
CA LEU A 366 -7.21 16.19 22.93
C LEU A 366 -8.73 16.33 22.98
N LYS A 367 -9.34 16.54 21.81
CA LYS A 367 -10.79 16.72 21.67
C LYS A 367 -11.45 15.61 20.87
N GLU A 368 -10.68 14.94 20.01
CA GLU A 368 -11.22 13.97 19.06
C GLU A 368 -10.14 12.95 18.68
N VAL A 369 -10.53 11.67 18.69
CA VAL A 369 -9.77 10.54 18.18
C VAL A 369 -10.66 9.76 17.23
N ASN A 370 -10.24 9.52 15.98
CA ASN A 370 -11.13 8.75 15.10
C ASN A 370 -11.05 7.24 15.41
N HIS A 371 -9.83 6.70 15.50
CA HIS A 371 -9.59 5.29 15.78
C HIS A 371 -8.72 5.14 17.04
N TYR A 372 -9.31 4.58 18.09
CA TYR A 372 -8.67 4.41 19.40
C TYR A 372 -8.54 2.94 19.78
N LEU A 373 -7.34 2.47 20.11
CA LEU A 373 -7.15 1.17 20.76
C LEU A 373 -7.27 1.37 22.28
N TYR A 374 -8.30 0.77 22.86
CA TYR A 374 -8.65 0.94 24.27
C TYR A 374 -7.50 0.60 25.21
N ASP A 375 -7.26 1.48 26.18
CA ASP A 375 -6.43 1.26 27.37
C ASP A 375 -7.26 1.56 28.62
N GLU A 376 -7.06 0.78 29.69
CA GLU A 376 -7.82 0.95 30.93
C GLU A 376 -7.36 2.14 31.79
N ASN A 377 -6.20 2.72 31.48
CA ASN A 377 -5.60 3.83 32.23
C ASN A 377 -5.77 5.17 31.52
N GLU A 378 -6.52 5.20 30.42
CA GLU A 378 -6.72 6.37 29.58
C GLU A 378 -8.23 6.62 29.40
N ASP A 379 -8.64 7.88 29.47
CA ASP A 379 -10.06 8.28 29.38
C ASP A 379 -10.36 8.90 28.00
N TYR A 380 -10.11 8.15 26.92
CA TYR A 380 -10.29 8.63 25.53
C TYR A 380 -11.54 8.08 24.83
N GLU A 381 -12.32 7.22 25.48
CA GLU A 381 -13.46 6.55 24.84
C GLU A 381 -14.55 7.53 24.39
N ASP A 382 -14.83 8.56 25.18
CA ASP A 382 -15.83 9.59 24.85
C ASP A 382 -15.36 10.54 23.73
N LEU A 383 -14.06 10.56 23.46
CA LEU A 383 -13.46 11.31 22.35
C LEU A 383 -13.35 10.48 21.07
N ALA A 384 -13.60 9.17 21.16
CA ALA A 384 -13.30 8.22 20.11
C ALA A 384 -14.51 7.92 19.20
N ASP A 385 -14.39 8.13 17.89
CA ASP A 385 -15.42 7.70 16.93
C ASP A 385 -15.51 6.16 16.88
N LYS A 386 -14.36 5.49 16.95
CA LYS A 386 -14.25 4.03 16.88
C LYS A 386 -13.23 3.48 17.85
N ILE A 387 -13.72 2.68 18.78
CA ILE A 387 -12.93 2.03 19.82
C ILE A 387 -12.66 0.57 19.45
N TYR A 388 -11.41 0.16 19.55
CA TYR A 388 -10.92 -1.20 19.34
C TYR A 388 -10.54 -1.81 20.68
N PHE A 389 -11.07 -2.99 20.97
CA PHE A 389 -10.72 -3.79 22.15
C PHE A 389 -9.94 -5.03 21.69
N LYS A 390 -8.72 -5.19 22.20
CA LYS A 390 -7.89 -6.37 21.92
C LYS A 390 -8.26 -7.50 22.89
N VAL A 391 -9.28 -8.27 22.54
CA VAL A 391 -9.81 -9.32 23.42
C VAL A 391 -8.93 -10.56 23.49
N ARG A 392 -8.12 -10.84 22.46
CA ARG A 392 -7.18 -11.96 22.43
C ARG A 392 -5.98 -11.58 21.60
N ASP A 393 -4.89 -12.36 21.71
CA ASP A 393 -3.86 -12.36 20.69
C ASP A 393 -4.51 -12.45 19.29
N ARG A 394 -4.24 -11.47 18.44
CA ARG A 394 -4.73 -11.30 17.06
C ARG A 394 -6.20 -10.96 16.86
N VAL A 395 -7.01 -10.81 17.92
CA VAL A 395 -8.45 -10.51 17.79
C VAL A 395 -8.75 -9.15 18.38
N TYR A 396 -9.24 -8.25 17.53
CA TYR A 396 -9.71 -6.92 17.92
C TYR A 396 -11.19 -6.81 17.61
N ILE A 397 -11.97 -6.25 18.52
CA ILE A 397 -13.41 -6.05 18.33
C ILE A 397 -13.80 -4.59 18.55
N THR A 398 -14.84 -4.17 17.85
CA THR A 398 -15.48 -2.87 17.97
C THR A 398 -16.99 -3.07 18.14
N LYS A 399 -17.76 -1.98 18.21
CA LYS A 399 -19.23 -2.01 18.32
C LYS A 399 -19.92 -2.96 17.32
N ASP A 400 -19.47 -2.94 16.06
CA ASP A 400 -20.16 -3.62 14.97
C ASP A 400 -19.28 -4.61 14.19
N GLU A 401 -17.99 -4.66 14.50
CA GLU A 401 -16.98 -5.31 13.66
C GLU A 401 -15.90 -6.02 14.48
N CYS A 402 -15.16 -6.90 13.82
CA CYS A 402 -13.93 -7.48 14.34
C CYS A 402 -12.82 -7.50 13.27
N ILE A 403 -11.58 -7.50 13.74
CA ILE A 403 -10.37 -7.64 12.94
C ILE A 403 -9.60 -8.84 13.48
N ILE A 404 -9.17 -9.71 12.57
CA ILE A 404 -8.34 -10.87 12.87
C ILE A 404 -7.02 -10.67 12.15
N SER A 405 -5.96 -10.44 12.91
CA SER A 405 -4.67 -10.03 12.35
C SER A 405 -3.49 -10.59 13.12
N GLY A 406 -2.57 -11.24 12.42
CA GLY A 406 -1.26 -11.63 12.94
C GLY A 406 -0.32 -10.44 13.23
N SER A 407 -0.65 -9.22 12.81
CA SER A 407 0.10 -8.00 13.12
C SER A 407 -0.70 -7.04 14.03
N SER A 408 0.02 -6.22 14.80
CA SER A 408 -0.58 -5.16 15.63
C SER A 408 -1.29 -4.12 14.76
N LEU A 409 -2.37 -3.51 15.27
CA LEU A 409 -3.12 -2.45 14.59
C LEU A 409 -2.29 -1.18 14.29
N GLU A 410 -1.03 -1.14 14.72
CA GLU A 410 -0.04 -0.09 14.50
C GLU A 410 0.23 0.17 13.00
N TYR A 411 0.18 -0.87 12.17
CA TYR A 411 0.79 -0.82 10.83
C TYR A 411 -0.15 -0.45 9.69
N ASN A 412 -1.45 -0.78 9.73
CA ASN A 412 -2.40 -0.28 8.71
C ASN A 412 -3.87 -0.62 9.01
N VAL A 413 -4.62 0.20 9.77
CA VAL A 413 -6.08 -0.05 9.97
C VAL A 413 -6.85 -0.19 8.64
N PRO A 414 -6.62 0.66 7.60
CA PRO A 414 -7.24 0.49 6.28
C PRO A 414 -6.84 -0.78 5.52
N GLY A 415 -5.74 -1.45 5.90
CA GLY A 415 -5.22 -2.63 5.21
C GLY A 415 -5.76 -3.96 5.75
N TYR A 416 -6.51 -3.95 6.85
CA TYR A 416 -7.06 -5.16 7.44
C TYR A 416 -8.39 -5.57 6.82
N CYS A 417 -8.60 -6.88 6.74
CA CYS A 417 -9.91 -7.44 6.49
C CYS A 417 -10.79 -7.24 7.73
N ILE A 418 -11.76 -6.34 7.60
CA ILE A 418 -12.76 -6.06 8.62
C ILE A 418 -13.92 -7.03 8.42
N HIS A 419 -14.29 -7.76 9.47
CA HIS A 419 -15.43 -8.67 9.49
C HIS A 419 -16.53 -8.10 10.38
N SER A 420 -17.79 -8.44 10.12
CA SER A 420 -18.87 -8.02 11.02
C SER A 420 -18.79 -8.79 12.34
N LEU A 421 -19.29 -8.19 13.42
CA LEU A 421 -19.41 -8.87 14.71
C LEU A 421 -20.28 -10.14 14.60
N GLN A 422 -21.30 -10.12 13.74
CA GLN A 422 -22.10 -11.30 13.42
C GLN A 422 -21.24 -12.44 12.83
N LYS A 423 -20.29 -12.11 11.96
CA LYS A 423 -19.37 -13.10 11.40
C LYS A 423 -18.47 -13.70 12.49
N LEU A 424 -17.99 -12.91 13.45
CA LEU A 424 -17.30 -13.43 14.63
C LEU A 424 -18.18 -14.43 15.40
N VAL A 425 -19.43 -14.07 15.70
CA VAL A 425 -20.38 -14.94 16.40
C VAL A 425 -20.58 -16.27 15.66
N SER A 426 -20.71 -16.22 14.33
CA SER A 426 -20.85 -17.44 13.52
C SER A 426 -19.65 -18.40 13.64
N VAL A 427 -18.44 -17.87 13.87
CA VAL A 427 -17.22 -18.67 14.11
C VAL A 427 -17.20 -19.20 15.54
N LEU A 428 -17.50 -18.36 16.55
CA LEU A 428 -17.53 -18.78 17.95
C LEU A 428 -18.48 -19.96 18.18
N LYS A 429 -19.62 -19.98 17.48
CA LYS A 429 -20.61 -21.07 17.51
C LYS A 429 -20.11 -22.42 16.99
N LEU A 430 -18.99 -22.47 16.28
CA LEU A 430 -18.39 -23.75 15.88
C LEU A 430 -17.89 -24.56 17.08
N ARG A 431 -17.50 -23.87 18.16
CA ARG A 431 -17.00 -24.47 19.40
C ARG A 431 -18.02 -24.41 20.53
N HIS A 432 -18.86 -23.38 20.56
CA HIS A 432 -19.75 -23.11 21.69
C HIS A 432 -21.21 -23.33 21.30
N SER A 433 -21.90 -24.22 22.01
CA SER A 433 -23.30 -24.55 21.73
C SER A 433 -24.28 -23.47 22.17
N SER A 434 -23.93 -22.67 23.17
CA SER A 434 -24.75 -21.58 23.70
C SER A 434 -23.87 -20.39 24.11
N PHE A 435 -24.49 -19.21 24.27
CA PHE A 435 -23.79 -18.02 24.75
C PHE A 435 -23.18 -18.26 26.14
N GLN A 436 -23.91 -18.93 27.04
CA GLN A 436 -23.38 -19.31 28.36
C GLN A 436 -22.14 -20.22 28.27
N HIS A 437 -22.10 -21.12 27.27
CA HIS A 437 -20.93 -21.96 27.04
C HIS A 437 -19.73 -21.12 26.57
N PHE A 438 -19.96 -20.16 25.66
CA PHE A 438 -18.92 -19.21 25.25
C PHE A 438 -18.39 -18.38 26.44
N VAL A 439 -19.29 -17.86 27.28
CA VAL A 439 -18.94 -17.08 28.47
C VAL A 439 -18.01 -17.87 29.39
N THR A 440 -18.48 -19.05 29.83
CA THR A 440 -17.80 -19.85 30.86
C THR A 440 -16.55 -20.59 30.37
N ARG A 441 -16.44 -20.85 29.07
CA ARG A 441 -15.33 -21.63 28.49
C ARG A 441 -14.28 -20.80 27.80
N GLU A 442 -14.62 -19.62 27.28
CA GLU A 442 -13.69 -18.82 26.49
C GLU A 442 -13.58 -17.38 26.96
N TYR A 443 -14.69 -16.65 27.11
CA TYR A 443 -14.62 -15.25 27.52
C TYR A 443 -13.92 -15.09 28.88
N GLU A 444 -14.40 -15.78 29.92
CA GLU A 444 -13.86 -15.67 31.28
C GLU A 444 -12.41 -16.19 31.41
N ARG A 445 -11.94 -17.02 30.48
CA ARG A 445 -10.67 -17.76 30.57
C ARG A 445 -9.59 -17.29 29.61
N GLU A 446 -9.99 -16.86 28.42
CA GLU A 446 -9.10 -16.59 27.29
C GLU A 446 -9.18 -15.14 26.80
N TRP A 447 -10.28 -14.42 27.06
CA TRP A 447 -10.42 -13.04 26.63
C TRP A 447 -9.94 -12.05 27.71
N THR A 448 -9.42 -10.91 27.28
CA THR A 448 -9.21 -9.77 28.17
C THR A 448 -10.55 -9.20 28.59
N ASN A 449 -10.80 -9.16 29.90
CA ASN A 449 -12.06 -8.69 30.49
C ASN A 449 -11.97 -7.20 30.80
N TYR A 450 -12.53 -6.38 29.92
CA TYR A 450 -12.60 -4.94 30.13
C TYR A 450 -13.85 -4.56 30.93
N SER A 451 -13.71 -3.66 31.91
CA SER A 451 -14.83 -3.14 32.73
C SER A 451 -15.59 -1.99 32.05
N SER A 452 -15.09 -1.47 30.93
CA SER A 452 -15.68 -0.35 30.20
C SER A 452 -17.13 -0.62 29.75
N SER A 453 -18.00 0.37 29.92
CA SER A 453 -19.39 0.31 29.46
C SER A 453 -19.50 0.08 27.94
N TYR A 454 -18.53 0.62 27.17
CA TYR A 454 -18.42 0.40 25.73
C TYR A 454 -18.18 -1.08 25.40
N PHE A 455 -17.31 -1.76 26.15
CA PHE A 455 -17.04 -3.17 25.97
C PHE A 455 -18.23 -4.04 26.39
N LEU A 456 -18.87 -3.74 27.52
CA LEU A 456 -20.08 -4.43 27.98
C LEU A 456 -21.20 -4.35 26.94
N ASN A 457 -21.34 -3.21 26.25
CA ASN A 457 -22.28 -3.08 25.14
C ASN A 457 -21.95 -4.00 23.95
N ILE A 458 -20.67 -4.24 23.66
CA ILE A 458 -20.24 -5.21 22.65
C ILE A 458 -20.62 -6.63 23.07
N LEU A 459 -20.37 -7.01 24.33
CA LEU A 459 -20.76 -8.33 24.86
C LEU A 459 -22.27 -8.56 24.83
N ASN A 460 -23.06 -7.59 25.28
CA ASN A 460 -24.53 -7.62 25.19
C ASN A 460 -25.01 -7.76 23.74
N LYS A 461 -24.27 -7.20 22.79
CA LYS A 461 -24.59 -7.35 21.37
C LYS A 461 -24.21 -8.74 20.84
N ILE A 462 -23.08 -9.31 21.25
CA ILE A 462 -22.71 -10.69 20.93
C ILE A 462 -23.79 -11.66 21.41
N GLU A 463 -24.29 -11.48 22.64
CA GLU A 463 -25.42 -12.25 23.18
C GLU A 463 -26.66 -12.17 22.29
N LYS A 464 -27.11 -10.95 21.95
CA LYS A 464 -28.26 -10.73 21.06
C LYS A 464 -28.09 -11.31 19.66
N LEU A 465 -26.85 -11.32 19.16
CA LEU A 465 -26.51 -11.91 17.87
C LEU A 465 -26.45 -13.44 17.94
N TRP A 466 -26.21 -14.01 19.12
CA TRP A 466 -26.11 -15.45 19.31
C TRP A 466 -27.35 -16.15 18.79
N ASP A 467 -28.54 -15.78 19.23
CA ASP A 467 -29.77 -16.47 18.82
C ASP A 467 -30.16 -16.24 17.35
N LYS A 468 -29.58 -15.22 16.70
CA LYS A 468 -29.92 -14.82 15.32
C LYS A 468 -28.93 -15.32 14.27
N THR A 469 -27.83 -15.91 14.69
CA THR A 469 -26.70 -16.22 13.81
C THR A 469 -26.47 -17.71 13.74
N GLU A 470 -26.50 -18.28 12.55
CA GLU A 470 -26.11 -19.69 12.36
C GLU A 470 -24.58 -19.85 12.41
N PRO A 471 -24.06 -21.01 12.84
CA PRO A 471 -22.64 -21.31 12.74
C PRO A 471 -22.15 -21.19 11.28
N ILE A 472 -20.94 -20.67 11.10
CA ILE A 472 -20.35 -20.54 9.77
C ILE A 472 -20.20 -21.92 9.12
N LYS A 473 -20.57 -22.02 7.85
CA LYS A 473 -20.39 -23.25 7.08
C LYS A 473 -18.91 -23.43 6.71
N PRO A 474 -18.35 -24.65 6.75
CA PRO A 474 -16.96 -24.90 6.39
C PRO A 474 -16.54 -24.29 5.05
N GLU A 475 -17.39 -24.43 4.05
CA GLU A 475 -17.16 -23.94 2.69
C GLU A 475 -16.89 -22.42 2.67
N ALA A 476 -17.52 -21.65 3.55
CA ALA A 476 -17.39 -20.20 3.59
C ALA A 476 -16.00 -19.70 4.06
N PHE A 477 -15.28 -20.48 4.88
CA PHE A 477 -13.93 -20.09 5.31
C PHE A 477 -12.83 -20.88 4.60
N PHE A 478 -13.08 -22.05 4.01
CA PHE A 478 -12.08 -22.71 3.17
C PHE A 478 -11.70 -21.86 1.94
N ASP A 479 -12.68 -21.17 1.35
CA ASP A 479 -12.50 -20.35 0.15
C ASP A 479 -12.21 -18.86 0.44
N SER A 480 -12.14 -18.45 1.70
CA SER A 480 -11.86 -17.06 2.08
C SER A 480 -10.46 -16.65 1.62
N TYR A 481 -10.28 -15.49 0.99
CA TYR A 481 -8.95 -14.96 0.64
C TYR A 481 -8.15 -14.49 1.87
N ASP A 482 -8.84 -14.13 2.96
CA ASP A 482 -8.22 -13.71 4.22
C ASP A 482 -7.63 -14.90 4.98
N ARG A 483 -6.31 -15.03 4.90
CA ARG A 483 -5.54 -16.10 5.55
C ARG A 483 -5.71 -16.11 7.07
N GLU A 484 -5.67 -14.95 7.72
CA GLU A 484 -5.74 -14.90 9.18
C GLU A 484 -7.13 -15.31 9.66
N PHE A 485 -8.17 -14.87 8.96
CA PHE A 485 -9.54 -15.34 9.21
C PHE A 485 -9.68 -16.86 9.01
N ARG A 486 -9.07 -17.46 7.97
CA ARG A 486 -9.11 -18.92 7.77
C ARG A 486 -8.48 -19.68 8.94
N LEU A 487 -7.28 -19.26 9.34
CA LEU A 487 -6.54 -19.89 10.45
C LEU A 487 -7.29 -19.75 11.77
N PHE A 488 -7.91 -18.59 11.99
CA PHE A 488 -8.80 -18.39 13.12
C PHE A 488 -9.97 -19.37 13.05
N CYS A 489 -10.69 -19.49 11.93
CA CYS A 489 -11.77 -20.48 11.81
C CYS A 489 -11.29 -21.91 12.11
N PHE A 490 -10.13 -22.33 11.59
CA PHE A 490 -9.58 -23.66 11.83
C PHE A 490 -9.26 -23.94 13.31
N SER A 491 -9.00 -22.92 14.12
CA SER A 491 -8.82 -23.12 15.57
C SER A 491 -10.15 -23.40 16.27
N TYR A 492 -11.29 -22.94 15.73
CA TYR A 492 -12.63 -23.16 16.30
C TYR A 492 -13.34 -24.40 15.74
N VAL A 493 -12.95 -24.87 14.56
CA VAL A 493 -13.46 -26.13 13.99
C VAL A 493 -12.70 -27.31 14.59
N GLY A 494 -13.43 -28.33 15.07
CA GLY A 494 -12.82 -29.57 15.53
C GLY A 494 -11.98 -30.27 14.46
N VAL A 495 -10.82 -30.81 14.85
CA VAL A 495 -9.84 -31.46 13.94
C VAL A 495 -10.49 -32.55 13.10
N GLY A 496 -11.40 -33.34 13.66
CA GLY A 496 -12.11 -34.40 12.93
C GLY A 496 -12.97 -33.87 11.79
N THR A 497 -13.69 -32.76 12.01
CA THR A 497 -14.49 -32.09 10.98
C THR A 497 -13.59 -31.58 9.85
N LEU A 498 -12.44 -30.98 10.19
CA LEU A 498 -11.46 -30.53 9.20
C LEU A 498 -10.91 -31.71 8.39
N MET A 499 -10.44 -32.76 9.06
CA MET A 499 -9.86 -33.94 8.40
C MET A 499 -10.86 -34.60 7.44
N LYS A 500 -12.12 -34.74 7.85
CA LYS A 500 -13.18 -35.29 7.00
C LYS A 500 -13.45 -34.41 5.79
N LYS A 501 -13.61 -33.09 5.98
CA LYS A 501 -13.90 -32.14 4.90
C LYS A 501 -12.76 -32.02 3.89
N LEU A 502 -11.52 -32.12 4.36
CA LEU A 502 -10.33 -31.99 3.53
C LEU A 502 -9.93 -33.29 2.83
N GLY A 503 -10.66 -34.38 3.05
CA GLY A 503 -10.35 -35.69 2.47
C GLY A 503 -9.02 -36.24 2.97
N ALA A 504 -8.76 -36.14 4.27
CA ALA A 504 -7.55 -36.67 4.88
C ALA A 504 -7.43 -38.19 4.66
N LEU A 505 -6.21 -38.66 4.42
CA LEU A 505 -5.91 -40.05 4.13
C LEU A 505 -5.38 -40.74 5.37
N LYS A 506 -5.92 -41.92 5.71
CA LYS A 506 -5.34 -42.77 6.76
C LYS A 506 -3.99 -43.31 6.26
N ILE A 507 -2.93 -43.09 7.05
CA ILE A 507 -1.56 -43.48 6.71
C ILE A 507 -0.95 -44.50 7.68
N ASN A 508 -1.53 -44.65 8.88
CA ASN A 508 -1.09 -45.62 9.87
C ASN A 508 -2.24 -45.99 10.81
N GLU A 509 -2.18 -47.17 11.42
CA GLU A 509 -3.10 -47.58 12.47
C GLU A 509 -2.41 -48.58 13.42
N ALA A 510 -2.89 -48.64 14.66
CA ALA A 510 -2.43 -49.62 15.64
C ALA A 510 -3.50 -49.90 16.69
N GLN A 511 -3.42 -51.09 17.27
CA GLN A 511 -4.26 -51.52 18.38
C GLN A 511 -3.40 -51.97 19.55
N ILE A 512 -3.87 -51.73 20.78
CA ILE A 512 -3.19 -52.16 21.99
C ILE A 512 -4.20 -52.54 23.08
N PRO A 513 -4.00 -53.67 23.80
CA PRO A 513 -4.81 -53.99 24.98
C PRO A 513 -4.42 -53.09 26.15
N VAL A 514 -5.40 -52.43 26.76
CA VAL A 514 -5.23 -51.56 27.93
C VAL A 514 -6.13 -52.09 29.06
N ASN A 515 -5.66 -51.96 30.30
CA ASN A 515 -6.44 -52.31 31.48
C ASN A 515 -7.46 -51.20 31.77
N TYR A 516 -8.72 -51.58 31.90
CA TYR A 516 -9.81 -50.69 32.29
C TYR A 516 -10.26 -50.99 33.70
N PHE A 517 -10.49 -49.96 34.48
CA PHE A 517 -11.13 -50.08 35.78
C PHE A 517 -12.64 -49.93 35.64
N GLN A 518 -13.36 -50.84 36.29
CA GLN A 518 -14.81 -50.82 36.44
C GLN A 518 -15.12 -50.84 37.92
N TYR A 519 -16.03 -49.98 38.34
CA TYR A 519 -16.49 -49.90 39.72
C TYR A 519 -17.89 -50.52 39.80
N ASP A 520 -18.06 -51.47 40.72
CA ASP A 520 -19.38 -52.02 41.02
C ASP A 520 -20.25 -50.98 41.78
N ARG A 521 -21.52 -51.32 42.06
CA ARG A 521 -22.45 -50.44 42.79
C ARG A 521 -21.99 -50.09 44.21
N ASN A 522 -21.05 -50.83 44.76
CA ASN A 522 -20.48 -50.63 46.09
C ASN A 522 -19.11 -49.91 46.03
N GLY A 523 -18.64 -49.53 44.83
CA GLY A 523 -17.35 -48.88 44.61
C GLY A 523 -16.15 -49.82 44.59
N ASN A 524 -16.37 -51.14 44.53
CA ASN A 524 -15.26 -52.09 44.40
C ASN A 524 -14.70 -52.07 42.97
N GLU A 525 -13.38 -51.99 42.87
CA GLU A 525 -12.65 -51.94 41.61
C GLU A 525 -12.44 -53.35 41.02
N SER A 526 -12.65 -53.47 39.72
CA SER A 526 -12.29 -54.65 38.92
C SER A 526 -11.62 -54.23 37.63
N SER A 527 -10.62 -55.00 37.19
CA SER A 527 -9.90 -54.71 35.95
C SER A 527 -10.40 -55.58 34.79
N VAL A 528 -10.67 -54.94 33.64
CA VAL A 528 -11.07 -55.59 32.39
C VAL A 528 -10.14 -55.13 31.28
N LYS A 529 -9.62 -56.04 30.47
CA LYS A 529 -8.82 -55.65 29.30
C LYS A 529 -9.74 -55.27 28.14
N LYS A 530 -9.55 -54.07 27.57
CA LYS A 530 -10.17 -53.67 26.30
C LYS A 530 -9.10 -53.29 25.29
N ILE A 531 -9.45 -53.39 24.01
CA ILE A 531 -8.57 -53.01 22.90
C ILE A 531 -8.82 -51.55 22.56
N ASN A 532 -7.78 -50.72 22.63
CA ASN A 532 -7.82 -49.37 22.12
C ASN A 532 -7.32 -49.36 20.68
N HIS A 533 -8.01 -48.62 19.82
CA HIS A 533 -7.66 -48.43 18.40
C HIS A 533 -7.21 -46.99 18.18
N TYR A 534 -6.15 -46.82 17.39
CA TYR A 534 -5.57 -45.52 17.04
C TYR A 534 -5.29 -45.48 15.55
N GLU A 535 -5.59 -44.36 14.91
CA GLU A 535 -5.34 -44.14 13.48
C GLU A 535 -4.62 -42.82 13.25
N VAL A 536 -3.69 -42.77 12.32
CA VAL A 536 -3.03 -41.53 11.90
C VAL A 536 -3.48 -41.14 10.51
N TYR A 537 -3.86 -39.88 10.36
CA TYR A 537 -4.32 -39.29 9.11
C TYR A 537 -3.37 -38.19 8.64
N ALA A 538 -3.25 -38.04 7.34
CA ALA A 538 -2.49 -36.98 6.68
C ALA A 538 -3.41 -36.13 5.79
N VAL A 539 -3.19 -34.82 5.79
CA VAL A 539 -3.85 -33.86 4.91
C VAL A 539 -2.83 -32.96 4.24
N GLU A 540 -2.99 -32.68 2.94
CA GLU A 540 -2.09 -31.79 2.21
C GLU A 540 -2.24 -30.34 2.70
N ASN A 541 -1.11 -29.69 3.01
CA ASN A 541 -1.10 -28.33 3.55
C ASN A 541 -1.60 -27.27 2.57
N SER A 542 -1.55 -27.55 1.25
CA SER A 542 -2.19 -26.72 0.22
C SER A 542 -3.70 -26.58 0.44
N ARG A 543 -4.37 -27.64 0.93
CA ARG A 543 -5.82 -27.63 1.20
C ARG A 543 -6.18 -26.83 2.46
N LEU A 544 -5.21 -26.67 3.37
CA LEU A 544 -5.32 -25.77 4.53
C LEU A 544 -4.92 -24.32 4.17
N GLY A 545 -4.50 -24.05 2.93
CA GLY A 545 -3.94 -22.75 2.57
C GLY A 545 -2.67 -22.40 3.35
N LEU A 546 -1.95 -23.42 3.86
CA LEU A 546 -0.67 -23.35 4.55
C LEU A 546 0.47 -23.63 3.56
N TYR A 547 0.57 -22.86 2.48
CA TYR A 547 1.68 -22.99 1.54
C TYR A 547 2.72 -21.90 1.81
N SER A 548 3.86 -22.28 2.38
CA SER A 548 5.05 -21.45 2.41
C SER A 548 6.29 -22.26 2.04
N ARG A 549 7.28 -21.62 1.43
CA ARG A 549 8.51 -22.27 0.97
C ARG A 549 9.25 -22.83 2.20
N GLY A 550 9.37 -24.16 2.30
CA GLY A 550 10.05 -24.84 3.41
C GLY A 550 9.16 -25.44 4.51
N THR A 551 7.82 -25.37 4.39
CA THR A 551 6.93 -26.13 5.29
C THR A 551 6.70 -27.55 4.80
N ASP A 552 6.41 -28.47 5.73
CA ASP A 552 6.03 -29.83 5.39
C ASP A 552 4.88 -29.88 4.39
N LYS A 553 4.89 -30.88 3.51
CA LYS A 553 3.84 -31.05 2.48
C LYS A 553 2.48 -31.40 3.10
N HIS A 554 2.47 -31.98 4.30
CA HIS A 554 1.26 -32.47 4.96
C HIS A 554 1.22 -32.06 6.44
N SER A 555 0.01 -31.93 6.97
CA SER A 555 -0.28 -31.93 8.40
C SER A 555 -0.84 -33.29 8.81
N TYR A 556 -0.65 -33.67 10.08
CA TYR A 556 -0.98 -35.00 10.58
C TYR A 556 -1.84 -34.90 11.84
N ALA A 557 -2.80 -35.82 11.99
CA ALA A 557 -3.55 -35.98 13.24
C ALA A 557 -3.71 -37.45 13.61
N VAL A 558 -3.74 -37.73 14.90
CA VAL A 558 -4.12 -39.02 15.44
C VAL A 558 -5.61 -38.99 15.82
N LYS A 559 -6.32 -40.04 15.42
CA LYS A 559 -7.70 -40.34 15.78
C LYS A 559 -7.71 -41.44 16.83
N CYS A 560 -8.50 -41.23 17.89
CA CYS A 560 -8.75 -42.22 18.94
C CYS A 560 -10.22 -42.22 19.35
N TRP A 561 -10.64 -43.20 20.14
CA TRP A 561 -12.01 -43.32 20.64
C TRP A 561 -12.01 -43.27 22.16
N CYS A 562 -12.95 -42.50 22.71
CA CYS A 562 -13.23 -42.52 24.13
C CYS A 562 -13.86 -43.88 24.47
N PRO A 563 -13.24 -44.66 25.36
CA PRO A 563 -13.71 -46.01 25.63
C PRO A 563 -15.01 -46.08 26.43
N SER A 564 -15.32 -45.04 27.22
CA SER A 564 -16.53 -44.94 28.04
C SER A 564 -17.71 -44.39 27.27
N THR A 565 -17.48 -43.44 26.36
CA THR A 565 -18.57 -42.77 25.60
C THR A 565 -18.69 -43.25 24.15
N GLY A 566 -17.69 -43.94 23.61
CA GLY A 566 -17.58 -44.28 22.19
C GLY A 566 -17.27 -43.08 21.29
N ASN A 567 -17.16 -41.88 21.84
CA ASN A 567 -16.94 -40.65 21.07
C ASN A 567 -15.56 -40.67 20.39
N GLU A 568 -15.52 -40.20 19.15
CA GLU A 568 -14.27 -40.02 18.42
C GLU A 568 -13.55 -38.73 18.85
N HIS A 569 -12.23 -38.80 18.97
CA HIS A 569 -11.36 -37.67 19.27
C HIS A 569 -10.22 -37.59 18.26
N TRP A 570 -9.85 -36.37 17.90
CA TRP A 570 -8.84 -36.08 16.88
C TRP A 570 -7.87 -35.02 17.39
N LEU A 571 -6.57 -35.27 17.24
CA LEU A 571 -5.52 -34.43 17.82
C LEU A 571 -4.40 -34.24 16.79
N TRP A 572 -3.96 -33.00 16.59
CA TRP A 572 -2.80 -32.70 15.74
C TRP A 572 -1.52 -33.33 16.32
N ILE A 573 -0.64 -33.83 15.44
CA ILE A 573 0.65 -34.43 15.81
C ILE A 573 1.78 -33.89 14.91
N GLU A 574 3.01 -33.89 15.42
CA GLU A 574 4.18 -33.55 14.62
C GLU A 574 4.53 -34.61 13.57
N PRO A 575 5.14 -34.19 12.43
CA PRO A 575 5.53 -35.08 11.34
C PRO A 575 6.39 -36.27 11.77
N GLN A 576 7.24 -36.13 12.79
CA GLN A 576 8.11 -37.23 13.25
C GLN A 576 7.33 -38.42 13.84
N TYR A 577 6.09 -38.22 14.30
CA TYR A 577 5.30 -39.28 14.93
C TYR A 577 4.35 -39.99 13.97
N LYS A 578 4.25 -39.54 12.72
CA LYS A 578 3.23 -39.99 11.76
C LYS A 578 3.28 -41.48 11.40
N ASN A 579 4.45 -42.12 11.55
CA ASN A 579 4.68 -43.49 11.12
C ASN A 579 4.29 -44.54 12.19
N ASN A 580 3.87 -44.12 13.38
CA ASN A 580 3.48 -45.03 14.46
C ASN A 580 2.33 -44.43 15.28
N ALA A 581 1.13 -44.98 15.13
CA ALA A 581 -0.08 -44.49 15.81
C ALA A 581 0.00 -44.53 17.34
N LEU A 582 0.71 -45.50 17.93
CA LEU A 582 0.91 -45.60 19.38
C LEU A 582 1.86 -44.50 19.89
N THR A 583 2.95 -44.25 19.17
CA THR A 583 3.84 -43.12 19.47
C THR A 583 3.15 -41.78 19.24
N ALA A 584 2.32 -41.67 18.21
CA ALA A 584 1.57 -40.47 17.88
C ALA A 584 0.56 -40.07 18.98
N VAL A 585 -0.21 -41.02 19.53
CA VAL A 585 -1.11 -40.69 20.64
C VAL A 585 -0.33 -40.36 21.91
N ALA A 586 0.74 -41.10 22.21
CA ALA A 586 1.58 -40.83 23.37
C ALA A 586 2.25 -39.45 23.30
N SER A 587 2.66 -38.99 22.11
CA SER A 587 3.32 -37.69 21.94
C SER A 587 2.43 -36.48 22.19
N THR A 588 1.10 -36.67 22.19
CA THR A 588 0.14 -35.64 22.62
C THR A 588 0.20 -35.37 24.12
N PHE A 589 0.84 -36.25 24.90
CA PHE A 589 1.10 -36.05 26.33
C PHE A 589 2.50 -35.47 26.53
N ARG A 590 2.58 -34.21 26.95
CA ARG A 590 3.83 -33.49 27.16
C ARG A 590 3.95 -33.02 28.59
N ILE A 591 5.08 -33.33 29.22
CA ILE A 591 5.32 -32.98 30.61
C ILE A 591 6.80 -32.72 30.84
N HIS A 592 7.11 -32.00 31.91
CA HIS A 592 8.49 -31.76 32.34
C HIS A 592 9.16 -33.10 32.67
N GLU A 593 10.39 -33.29 32.19
CA GLU A 593 11.14 -34.55 32.32
C GLU A 593 11.28 -35.03 33.76
N ASN A 594 11.43 -34.11 34.71
CA ASN A 594 11.59 -34.40 36.13
C ASN A 594 10.31 -34.99 36.77
N ILE A 595 9.13 -34.76 36.17
CA ILE A 595 7.86 -35.27 36.68
C ILE A 595 7.67 -36.76 36.35
N ILE A 596 8.21 -37.23 35.22
CA ILE A 596 7.93 -38.56 34.64
C ILE A 596 8.16 -39.72 35.64
N PRO A 597 9.26 -39.75 36.42
CA PRO A 597 9.48 -40.82 37.42
C PRO A 597 8.47 -40.83 38.58
N HIS A 598 7.79 -39.70 38.80
CA HIS A 598 6.86 -39.47 39.90
C HIS A 598 5.39 -39.63 39.49
N ILE A 599 5.11 -39.92 38.22
CA ILE A 599 3.75 -40.18 37.76
C ILE A 599 3.25 -41.48 38.39
N ARG A 600 2.07 -41.40 39.02
CA ARG A 600 1.31 -42.54 39.50
C ARG A 600 0.54 -43.16 38.34
N CYS A 601 -0.26 -42.34 37.68
CA CYS A 601 -1.12 -42.75 36.57
C CYS A 601 -1.47 -41.56 35.68
N LEU A 602 -1.91 -41.87 34.46
CA LEU A 602 -2.41 -40.96 33.46
C LEU A 602 -3.86 -41.30 33.18
N LYS A 603 -4.75 -40.31 33.23
CA LYS A 603 -6.16 -40.46 32.85
C LYS A 603 -6.44 -39.55 31.66
N ARG A 604 -7.17 -40.08 30.67
CA ARG A 604 -7.51 -39.35 29.44
C ARG A 604 -9.00 -39.37 29.21
N GLN A 605 -9.58 -38.18 29.04
CA GLN A 605 -10.96 -37.98 28.63
C GLN A 605 -11.00 -37.01 27.45
N GLY A 606 -10.89 -37.56 26.23
CA GLY A 606 -10.80 -36.76 25.01
C GLY A 606 -9.50 -35.96 24.91
N ASP A 607 -9.62 -34.64 24.91
CA ASP A 607 -8.54 -33.65 24.95
C ASP A 607 -8.09 -33.31 26.38
N LEU A 608 -8.88 -33.65 27.40
CA LEU A 608 -8.49 -33.49 28.79
C LEU A 608 -7.54 -34.62 29.23
N LEU A 609 -6.42 -34.21 29.82
CA LEU A 609 -5.35 -35.07 30.28
C LEU A 609 -5.10 -34.78 31.76
N ILE A 610 -5.19 -35.82 32.60
CA ILE A 610 -4.92 -35.73 34.03
C ILE A 610 -3.68 -36.56 34.32
N CYS A 611 -2.67 -35.91 34.88
CA CYS A 611 -1.47 -36.55 35.41
C CYS A 611 -1.58 -36.59 36.93
N GLU A 612 -1.65 -37.78 37.50
CA GLU A 612 -1.62 -37.93 38.94
C GLU A 612 -0.23 -38.31 39.41
N LEU A 613 0.28 -37.61 40.42
CA LEU A 613 1.63 -37.81 40.94
C LEU A 613 1.61 -38.63 42.23
N LYS A 614 2.64 -39.44 42.42
CA LYS A 614 2.87 -40.20 43.67
C LYS A 614 3.16 -39.29 44.86
N LYS A 615 3.67 -38.09 44.60
CA LYS A 615 3.99 -37.04 45.56
C LYS A 615 4.01 -35.69 44.85
N GLU A 616 3.93 -34.61 45.60
CA GLU A 616 4.07 -33.26 45.06
C GLU A 616 5.50 -33.03 44.55
N VAL A 617 5.63 -32.54 43.32
CA VAL A 617 6.90 -32.24 42.65
C VAL A 617 6.73 -31.01 41.79
N SER A 618 7.59 -30.01 41.98
CA SER A 618 7.63 -28.81 41.13
C SER A 618 8.10 -29.16 39.71
N PRO A 619 7.38 -28.76 38.65
CA PRO A 619 7.81 -29.00 37.28
C PRO A 619 9.06 -28.19 36.90
N GLU A 620 10.11 -28.86 36.41
CA GLU A 620 11.38 -28.23 36.02
C GLU A 620 12.02 -28.93 34.80
N GLY A 621 12.88 -28.22 34.07
CA GLY A 621 13.62 -28.77 32.93
C GLY A 621 12.84 -28.75 31.62
N ASN A 622 13.25 -29.60 30.66
CA ASN A 622 12.64 -29.61 29.34
C ASN A 622 11.26 -30.27 29.37
N ILE A 623 10.32 -29.71 28.61
CA ILE A 623 9.04 -30.35 28.33
C ILE A 623 9.23 -31.28 27.13
N ARG A 624 8.97 -32.57 27.32
CA ARG A 624 9.06 -33.57 26.24
C ARG A 624 7.80 -34.42 26.14
N PRO A 625 7.52 -35.01 24.97
CA PRO A 625 6.48 -36.02 24.85
C PRO A 625 6.85 -37.29 25.61
N LEU A 626 5.83 -38.00 26.10
CA LEU A 626 5.99 -39.36 26.59
C LEU A 626 6.27 -40.32 25.43
N THR A 627 7.11 -41.32 25.70
CA THR A 627 7.24 -42.48 24.82
C THR A 627 5.96 -43.33 24.89
N ALA A 628 5.72 -44.15 23.86
CA ALA A 628 4.58 -45.08 23.88
C ALA A 628 4.61 -45.99 25.11
N THR A 629 5.78 -46.51 25.48
CA THR A 629 5.95 -47.36 26.66
C THR A 629 5.59 -46.61 27.94
N GLU A 630 6.11 -45.40 28.15
CA GLU A 630 5.78 -44.58 29.33
C GLU A 630 4.26 -44.33 29.38
N TYR A 631 3.67 -43.85 28.29
CA TYR A 631 2.25 -43.52 28.21
C TYR A 631 1.35 -44.72 28.54
N PHE A 632 1.50 -45.86 27.85
CA PHE A 632 0.62 -47.00 28.03
C PHE A 632 0.88 -47.78 29.33
N SER A 633 2.08 -47.70 29.91
CA SER A 633 2.37 -48.28 31.23
C SER A 633 1.70 -47.53 32.38
N LEU A 634 1.42 -46.24 32.17
CA LEU A 634 0.82 -45.35 33.17
C LEU A 634 -0.66 -45.05 32.89
N LEU A 635 -1.17 -45.39 31.71
CA LEU A 635 -2.54 -45.09 31.30
C LEU A 635 -3.53 -45.94 32.11
N GLU A 636 -4.32 -45.27 32.93
CA GLU A 636 -5.51 -45.82 33.57
C GLU A 636 -6.74 -45.33 32.81
N ALA A 637 -7.52 -46.28 32.33
CA ALA A 637 -8.73 -46.00 31.57
C ALA A 637 -9.94 -46.46 32.37
N GLU A 638 -10.90 -45.58 32.60
CA GLU A 638 -12.11 -45.90 33.36
C GLU A 638 -13.26 -46.16 32.36
N THR A 639 -14.17 -47.07 32.72
CA THR A 639 -15.38 -47.33 31.92
C THR A 639 -16.56 -46.53 32.43
#